data_AF-C5F1Y6-F1
#
_entry.id   AF-C5F1Y6-F1
#
_cell.length_a   1.000
_cell.length_b   1.000
_cell.length_c   1.000
_cell.angle_alpha   90.00
_cell.angle_beta   90.00
_cell.angle_gamma   90.00
#
_symmetry.space_group_name_H-M   'P 1'
#
loop_
_entity.id
_entity.type
_entity.pdbx_description
1 polymer ?
#
loop_
_entity_poly.entity_id
_entity_poly.type
_entity_poly.pdbx_seq_one_letter_code
_entity_poly.pdbx_strand_id
1 'polypeptide(L)'
;MEGQKNMENNGNKIEKVRKNKGNNMENKNQKKLNINVSLSDFQKHIEYEKQFLFKLIPFLKTFKLNIFNYNTNIGNLALSIGNILDIRSDDFIFACYYANMSFLSMEHLLRKETLNEEELKTFKRHIYLSADFLEKINLPKSAEIVLYHHEKPNAQGYLRKQSYPKESAIINIAEEFTEAILPREYRPQYTLKEALQLALEPYKNSIFFDNREYEIIKKKLTNSYLELV
;
A
#
# COMPACT_ATOMS: atom_id res chain seq x y z
N MET A 1 -51.34 46.58 -43.06
CA MET A 1 -52.06 45.92 -44.18
C MET A 1 -51.39 44.57 -44.36
N GLU A 2 -51.99 43.54 -43.77
CA GLU A 2 -52.70 42.47 -44.52
C GLU A 2 -51.72 41.56 -45.26
N GLY A 3 -51.71 40.23 -45.13
CA GLY A 3 -52.63 39.32 -44.46
C GLY A 3 -52.12 37.89 -44.60
N GLN A 4 -52.70 37.00 -43.79
CA GLN A 4 -52.61 35.54 -43.92
C GLN A 4 -53.33 35.05 -45.19
N LYS A 5 -52.86 33.93 -45.77
CA LYS A 5 -53.76 32.84 -46.22
C LYS A 5 -53.02 31.52 -46.51
N ASN A 6 -53.72 30.45 -46.16
CA ASN A 6 -53.37 29.03 -46.11
C ASN A 6 -53.36 28.31 -47.48
N MET A 7 -52.71 27.13 -47.54
CA MET A 7 -53.22 25.81 -48.01
C MET A 7 -52.02 24.87 -48.26
N GLU A 8 -51.74 23.87 -47.41
CA GLU A 8 -52.25 22.48 -47.39
C GLU A 8 -51.75 21.51 -48.49
N ASN A 9 -51.21 20.38 -48.00
CA ASN A 9 -51.15 19.02 -48.55
C ASN A 9 -50.18 18.61 -49.67
N ASN A 10 -49.12 17.90 -49.25
CA ASN A 10 -48.68 16.58 -49.76
C ASN A 10 -47.62 16.05 -48.75
N GLY A 11 -47.82 15.00 -47.96
CA GLY A 11 -48.48 13.74 -48.27
C GLY A 11 -47.42 12.66 -48.55
N ASN A 12 -46.92 12.01 -47.50
CA ASN A 12 -46.32 10.67 -47.48
C ASN A 12 -45.21 10.34 -48.51
N LYS A 13 -43.96 10.38 -48.05
CA LYS A 13 -42.96 9.33 -48.30
C LYS A 13 -41.79 9.54 -47.34
N ILE A 14 -41.29 8.45 -46.77
CA ILE A 14 -40.18 8.35 -45.79
C ILE A 14 -40.63 8.25 -44.31
N GLU A 15 -41.74 7.55 -44.07
CA GLU A 15 -41.87 6.66 -42.91
C GLU A 15 -42.29 5.28 -43.43
N LYS A 16 -41.69 4.22 -42.88
CA LYS A 16 -41.81 2.78 -43.23
C LYS A 16 -40.82 2.24 -44.29
N VAL A 17 -39.57 2.04 -43.87
CA VAL A 17 -38.86 0.77 -44.13
C VAL A 17 -37.98 0.43 -42.90
N ARG A 18 -38.44 -0.54 -42.10
CA ARG A 18 -37.70 -1.42 -41.16
C ARG A 18 -37.02 -0.72 -39.95
N LYS A 19 -37.52 -0.67 -38.70
CA LYS A 19 -38.15 -1.71 -37.84
C LYS A 19 -37.79 -3.15 -38.23
N ASN A 20 -36.57 -3.58 -37.84
CA ASN A 20 -36.23 -4.92 -37.33
C ASN A 20 -34.71 -5.16 -37.39
N LYS A 21 -33.97 -4.70 -36.37
CA LYS A 21 -32.75 -5.31 -35.83
C LYS A 21 -32.65 -4.86 -34.36
N GLY A 22 -33.28 -5.60 -33.44
CA GLY A 22 -32.58 -6.31 -32.35
C GLY A 22 -31.72 -5.35 -31.53
N ASN A 23 -32.15 -4.83 -30.38
CA ASN A 23 -32.18 -5.56 -29.10
C ASN A 23 -31.25 -6.78 -29.13
N ASN A 24 -29.96 -6.56 -28.88
CA ASN A 24 -29.03 -7.47 -28.19
C ASN A 24 -27.58 -6.97 -28.31
N MET A 25 -27.20 -6.12 -27.37
CA MET A 25 -25.86 -5.99 -26.78
C MET A 25 -26.08 -5.34 -25.40
N GLU A 26 -26.90 -5.92 -24.52
CA GLU A 26 -26.46 -6.96 -23.59
C GLU A 26 -24.99 -6.75 -23.13
N ASN A 27 -24.87 -6.05 -22.00
CA ASN A 27 -24.32 -6.64 -20.78
C ASN A 27 -23.19 -7.65 -21.03
N LYS A 28 -22.02 -7.17 -21.47
CA LYS A 28 -20.79 -7.97 -21.38
C LYS A 28 -20.04 -7.59 -20.09
N ASN A 29 -20.39 -8.35 -19.05
CA ASN A 29 -19.51 -8.79 -17.98
C ASN A 29 -18.78 -7.74 -17.13
N GLN A 30 -19.53 -6.95 -16.38
CA GLN A 30 -19.20 -6.80 -14.96
C GLN A 30 -20.12 -7.73 -14.17
N LYS A 31 -19.76 -9.02 -14.14
CA LYS A 31 -20.15 -9.85 -12.99
C LYS A 31 -19.46 -9.22 -11.78
N LYS A 32 -20.14 -8.27 -11.12
CA LYS A 32 -19.95 -8.10 -9.68
C LYS A 32 -20.24 -9.47 -9.10
N LEU A 33 -19.17 -10.21 -8.76
CA LEU A 33 -19.29 -11.38 -7.91
C LEU A 33 -19.90 -10.85 -6.61
N ASN A 34 -21.22 -10.96 -6.47
CA ASN A 34 -21.88 -10.85 -5.17
C ASN A 34 -21.49 -12.12 -4.41
N ILE A 35 -20.27 -12.13 -3.89
CA ILE A 35 -19.86 -13.13 -2.92
C ILE A 35 -20.50 -12.67 -1.62
N ASN A 36 -21.66 -13.23 -1.28
CA ASN A 36 -22.13 -13.25 0.09
C ASN A 36 -21.19 -14.18 0.87
N VAL A 37 -19.94 -13.74 1.08
CA VAL A 37 -19.02 -14.39 2.01
C VAL A 37 -19.65 -14.21 3.39
N SER A 38 -19.99 -15.31 4.07
CA SER A 38 -20.44 -15.19 5.45
C SER A 38 -19.31 -14.59 6.30
N LEU A 39 -19.63 -13.83 7.35
CA LEU A 39 -18.60 -13.31 8.26
C LEU A 39 -17.68 -14.43 8.78
N SER A 40 -18.22 -15.63 8.97
CA SER A 40 -17.45 -16.82 9.35
C SER A 40 -16.45 -17.23 8.27
N ASP A 41 -16.83 -17.22 6.99
CA ASP A 41 -15.94 -17.59 5.89
C ASP A 41 -14.85 -16.54 5.68
N PHE A 42 -15.18 -15.26 5.88
CA PHE A 42 -14.19 -14.19 5.83
C PHE A 42 -13.17 -14.32 6.98
N GLN A 43 -13.62 -14.60 8.20
CA GLN A 43 -12.72 -14.83 9.34
C GLN A 43 -11.80 -16.04 9.13
N LYS A 44 -12.33 -17.14 8.58
CA LYS A 44 -11.52 -18.31 8.21
C LYS A 44 -10.49 -17.98 7.15
N HIS A 45 -10.84 -17.15 6.16
CA HIS A 45 -9.92 -16.66 5.14
C HIS A 45 -8.78 -15.84 5.76
N ILE A 46 -9.09 -14.87 6.61
CA ILE A 46 -8.09 -14.07 7.33
C ILE A 46 -7.14 -14.96 8.14
N GLU A 47 -7.68 -15.94 8.88
CA GLU A 47 -6.87 -16.86 9.67
C GLU A 47 -5.97 -17.74 8.78
N TYR A 48 -6.48 -18.21 7.64
CA TYR A 48 -5.69 -18.96 6.66
C TYR A 48 -4.52 -18.12 6.11
N GLU A 49 -4.78 -16.88 5.67
CA GLU A 49 -3.74 -15.99 5.15
C GLU A 49 -2.69 -15.65 6.22
N LYS A 50 -3.12 -15.49 7.47
CA LYS A 50 -2.23 -15.27 8.61
C LYS A 50 -1.32 -16.46 8.84
N GLN A 51 -1.86 -17.67 8.85
CA GLN A 51 -1.08 -18.90 8.95
C GLN A 51 -0.11 -19.08 7.77
N PHE A 52 -0.54 -18.71 6.56
CA PHE A 52 0.31 -18.74 5.38
C PHE A 52 1.50 -17.78 5.53
N LEU A 53 1.23 -16.51 5.90
CA LEU A 53 2.27 -15.51 6.13
C LEU A 53 3.30 -15.97 7.18
N PHE A 54 2.83 -16.50 8.32
CA PHE A 54 3.73 -16.97 9.38
C PHE A 54 4.51 -18.24 9.01
N LYS A 55 4.08 -19.00 8.00
CA LYS A 55 4.87 -20.09 7.41
C LYS A 55 5.84 -19.59 6.34
N LEU A 56 5.47 -18.55 5.60
CA LEU A 56 6.32 -17.92 4.58
C LEU A 56 7.55 -17.23 5.20
N ILE A 57 7.39 -16.54 6.33
CA ILE A 57 8.50 -15.85 7.02
C ILE A 57 9.69 -16.79 7.33
N PRO A 58 9.53 -17.94 8.03
CA PRO A 58 10.64 -18.86 8.25
C PRO A 58 11.14 -19.52 6.96
N PHE A 59 10.29 -19.72 5.95
CA PHE A 59 10.75 -20.16 4.63
C PHE A 59 11.75 -19.15 4.03
N LEU A 60 11.46 -17.85 4.09
CA LEU A 60 12.37 -16.81 3.61
C LEU A 60 13.68 -16.80 4.40
N LYS A 61 13.65 -17.07 5.72
CA LYS A 61 14.87 -17.19 6.52
C LYS A 61 15.83 -18.24 5.95
N THR A 62 15.29 -19.35 5.47
CA THR A 62 16.08 -20.45 4.89
C THR A 62 16.56 -20.16 3.48
N PHE A 63 15.70 -19.64 2.61
CA PHE A 63 15.97 -19.58 1.16
C PHE A 63 16.32 -18.18 0.63
N LYS A 64 15.98 -17.13 1.38
CA LYS A 64 16.08 -15.72 0.98
C LYS A 64 16.43 -14.83 2.19
N LEU A 65 17.52 -15.18 2.88
CA LEU A 65 17.92 -14.58 4.16
C LEU A 65 17.95 -13.04 4.15
N ASN A 66 18.43 -12.42 3.07
CA ASN A 66 18.47 -10.96 2.95
C ASN A 66 17.07 -10.34 2.95
N ILE A 67 16.14 -10.91 2.17
CA ILE A 67 14.75 -10.48 2.11
C ILE A 67 14.06 -10.72 3.46
N PHE A 68 14.33 -11.86 4.10
CA PHE A 68 13.83 -12.15 5.44
C PHE A 68 14.28 -11.10 6.45
N ASN A 69 15.59 -10.81 6.54
CA ASN A 69 16.11 -9.82 7.48
C ASN A 69 15.51 -8.44 7.21
N TYR A 70 15.49 -8.01 5.95
CA TYR A 70 14.93 -6.71 5.56
C TYR A 70 13.44 -6.60 5.95
N ASN A 71 12.61 -7.54 5.51
CA ASN A 71 11.17 -7.50 5.78
C ASN A 71 10.86 -7.64 7.27
N THR A 72 11.53 -8.56 7.97
CA THR A 72 11.18 -8.82 9.38
C THR A 72 11.68 -7.72 10.31
N ASN A 73 12.83 -7.09 10.04
CA ASN A 73 13.28 -5.94 10.84
C ASN A 73 12.26 -4.79 10.76
N ILE A 74 11.84 -4.44 9.54
CA ILE A 74 10.86 -3.38 9.29
C ILE A 74 9.49 -3.77 9.85
N GLY A 75 8.98 -4.95 9.48
CA GLY A 75 7.65 -5.40 9.86
C GLY A 75 7.49 -5.58 11.37
N ASN A 76 8.50 -6.11 12.06
CA ASN A 76 8.47 -6.24 13.52
C ASN A 76 8.51 -4.87 14.22
N LEU A 77 9.31 -3.93 13.72
CA LEU A 77 9.36 -2.58 14.27
C LEU A 77 8.02 -1.85 14.04
N ALA A 78 7.48 -1.89 12.82
CA ALA A 78 6.19 -1.31 12.47
C ALA A 78 5.06 -1.89 13.34
N LEU A 79 4.99 -3.22 13.46
CA LEU A 79 4.01 -3.90 14.30
C LEU A 79 4.16 -3.50 15.78
N SER A 80 5.40 -3.39 16.27
CA SER A 80 5.64 -2.93 17.65
C SER A 80 5.21 -1.48 17.86
N ILE A 81 5.36 -0.60 16.87
CA ILE A 81 4.88 0.79 16.93
C ILE A 81 3.35 0.81 16.88
N GLY A 82 2.71 0.04 16.01
CA GLY A 82 1.25 -0.05 15.99
C GLY A 82 0.68 -0.55 17.32
N ASN A 83 1.29 -1.58 17.92
CA ASN A 83 0.85 -2.14 19.20
C ASN A 83 0.86 -1.12 20.36
N ILE A 84 1.87 -0.24 20.43
CA ILE A 84 1.93 0.81 21.48
C ILE A 84 0.93 1.96 21.21
N LEU A 85 0.43 2.07 19.98
CA LEU A 85 -0.63 2.99 19.56
C LEU A 85 -2.02 2.31 19.49
N ASP A 86 -2.12 1.06 19.96
CA ASP A 86 -3.32 0.22 19.93
C ASP A 86 -3.90 -0.10 18.53
N ILE A 87 -3.04 -0.11 17.51
CA ILE A 87 -3.35 -0.57 16.16
C ILE A 87 -2.97 -2.05 16.03
N ARG A 88 -3.99 -2.92 16.01
CA ARG A 88 -3.84 -4.38 16.09
C ARG A 88 -4.64 -5.17 15.05
N SER A 89 -5.14 -4.51 14.00
CA SER A 89 -5.93 -5.18 12.97
C SER A 89 -5.08 -6.21 12.21
N ASP A 90 -5.71 -7.30 11.75
CA ASP A 90 -5.02 -8.25 10.87
C ASP A 90 -4.57 -7.56 9.58
N ASP A 91 -5.32 -6.57 9.09
CA ASP A 91 -4.93 -5.74 7.95
C ASP A 91 -3.58 -5.06 8.15
N PHE A 92 -3.34 -4.50 9.34
CA PHE A 92 -2.08 -3.86 9.66
C PHE A 92 -0.94 -4.88 9.80
N ILE A 93 -1.23 -6.05 10.41
CA ILE A 93 -0.25 -7.15 10.51
C ILE A 93 0.18 -7.60 9.10
N PHE A 94 -0.77 -7.83 8.20
CA PHE A 94 -0.47 -8.18 6.82
C PHE A 94 0.35 -7.09 6.14
N ALA A 95 -0.06 -5.84 6.26
CA ALA A 95 0.66 -4.72 5.65
C ALA A 95 2.11 -4.62 6.14
N CYS A 96 2.37 -4.80 7.44
CA CYS A 96 3.71 -4.75 8.03
C CYS A 96 4.69 -5.73 7.37
N TYR A 97 4.24 -6.92 7.02
CA TYR A 97 5.10 -7.96 6.44
C TYR A 97 5.02 -8.07 4.92
N TYR A 98 3.92 -7.62 4.29
CA TYR A 98 3.78 -7.68 2.84
C TYR A 98 4.29 -6.42 2.11
N ALA A 99 4.44 -5.28 2.79
CA ALA A 99 4.86 -4.01 2.18
C ALA A 99 6.06 -4.17 1.22
N ASN A 100 7.08 -4.88 1.69
CA ASN A 100 8.35 -5.07 0.99
C ASN A 100 8.58 -6.50 0.51
N MET A 101 7.54 -7.35 0.52
CA MET A 101 7.64 -8.76 0.11
C MET A 101 7.89 -8.91 -1.40
N SER A 102 7.41 -7.95 -2.20
CA SER A 102 7.63 -7.92 -3.65
C SER A 102 9.09 -7.73 -4.06
N PHE A 103 9.99 -7.39 -3.12
CA PHE A 103 11.43 -7.42 -3.36
C PHE A 103 11.97 -8.80 -3.74
N LEU A 104 11.22 -9.88 -3.51
CA LEU A 104 11.50 -11.19 -4.10
C LEU A 104 11.69 -11.16 -5.63
N SER A 105 11.03 -10.22 -6.32
CA SER A 105 11.14 -10.03 -7.76
C SER A 105 12.28 -9.10 -8.22
N MET A 106 12.89 -8.36 -7.28
CA MET A 106 13.86 -7.30 -7.59
C MET A 106 15.01 -7.22 -6.56
N GLU A 107 15.36 -8.34 -5.96
CA GLU A 107 16.40 -8.47 -4.92
C GLU A 107 17.75 -7.87 -5.36
N HIS A 108 18.08 -7.96 -6.65
CA HIS A 108 19.30 -7.40 -7.23
C HIS A 108 19.40 -5.87 -7.09
N LEU A 109 18.27 -5.16 -6.97
CA LEU A 109 18.25 -3.71 -6.80
C LEU A 109 18.52 -3.29 -5.34
N LEU A 110 18.15 -4.10 -4.35
CA LEU A 110 18.35 -3.80 -2.92
C LEU A 110 19.83 -3.65 -2.54
N ARG A 111 20.73 -4.25 -3.32
CA ARG A 111 22.16 -4.27 -3.05
C ARG A 111 22.94 -3.16 -3.75
N LYS A 112 22.27 -2.32 -4.56
CA LYS A 112 22.95 -1.26 -5.32
C LYS A 112 23.08 -0.01 -4.47
N GLU A 113 24.26 0.60 -4.50
CA GLU A 113 24.51 1.90 -3.87
C GLU A 113 23.71 3.02 -4.54
N THR A 114 23.69 3.00 -5.88
CA THR A 114 22.92 3.94 -6.69
C THR A 114 22.02 3.19 -7.66
N LEU A 115 20.82 3.75 -7.86
CA LEU A 115 19.87 3.32 -8.88
C LEU A 115 19.83 4.37 -9.97
N ASN A 116 19.93 3.95 -11.23
CA ASN A 116 19.60 4.85 -12.34
C ASN A 116 18.07 5.10 -12.38
N GLU A 117 17.61 5.98 -13.27
CA GLU A 117 16.19 6.36 -13.33
C GLU A 117 15.25 5.18 -13.59
N GLU A 118 15.60 4.25 -14.48
CA GLU A 118 14.79 3.07 -14.80
C GLU A 118 14.80 2.04 -13.67
N GLU A 119 15.93 1.89 -12.99
CA GLU A 119 16.07 1.06 -11.80
C GLU A 119 15.27 1.63 -10.64
N LEU A 120 15.33 2.94 -10.41
CA LEU A 120 14.52 3.60 -9.40
C LEU A 120 13.03 3.47 -9.71
N LYS A 121 12.63 3.64 -10.98
CA LYS A 121 11.26 3.42 -11.42
C LYS A 121 10.82 1.98 -11.16
N THR A 122 11.68 1.01 -11.43
CA THR A 122 11.42 -0.41 -11.14
C THR A 122 11.34 -0.67 -9.64
N PHE A 123 12.25 -0.11 -8.86
CA PHE A 123 12.28 -0.22 -7.41
C PHE A 123 11.00 0.31 -6.78
N LYS A 124 10.52 1.48 -7.23
CA LYS A 124 9.25 2.07 -6.78
C LYS A 124 8.03 1.20 -7.12
N ARG A 125 8.14 0.23 -8.03
CA ARG A 125 7.01 -0.67 -8.35
C ARG A 125 6.68 -1.66 -7.24
N HIS A 126 7.56 -1.84 -6.25
CA HIS A 126 7.32 -2.76 -5.14
C HIS A 126 6.00 -2.45 -4.41
N ILE A 127 5.65 -1.17 -4.21
CA ILE A 127 4.37 -0.78 -3.57
C ILE A 127 3.16 -1.31 -4.36
N TYR A 128 3.20 -1.23 -5.68
CA TYR A 128 2.10 -1.65 -6.54
C TYR A 128 2.02 -3.17 -6.64
N LEU A 129 3.17 -3.86 -6.70
CA LEU A 129 3.21 -5.32 -6.75
C LEU A 129 2.70 -5.93 -5.45
N SER A 130 3.10 -5.37 -4.31
CA SER A 130 2.64 -5.82 -3.00
C SER A 130 1.15 -5.54 -2.81
N ALA A 131 0.66 -4.35 -3.19
CA ALA A 131 -0.76 -4.01 -3.13
C ALA A 131 -1.61 -4.90 -4.07
N ASP A 132 -1.18 -5.12 -5.31
CA ASP A 132 -1.87 -5.99 -6.28
C ASP A 132 -1.96 -7.44 -5.80
N PHE A 133 -0.91 -7.96 -5.15
CA PHE A 133 -0.96 -9.28 -4.52
C PHE A 133 -2.02 -9.35 -3.42
N LEU A 134 -2.03 -8.36 -2.51
CA LEU A 134 -2.98 -8.30 -1.40
C LEU A 134 -4.43 -8.17 -1.88
N GLU A 135 -4.70 -7.37 -2.91
CA GLU A 135 -6.01 -7.30 -3.56
C GLU A 135 -6.44 -8.68 -4.11
N LYS A 136 -5.53 -9.40 -4.77
CA LYS A 136 -5.83 -10.72 -5.35
C LYS A 136 -6.12 -11.79 -4.32
N ILE A 137 -5.56 -11.69 -3.11
CA ILE A 137 -5.87 -12.57 -1.99
C ILE A 137 -6.96 -11.98 -1.07
N ASN A 138 -7.75 -11.04 -1.58
CA ASN A 138 -8.93 -10.47 -0.90
C ASN A 138 -8.61 -9.76 0.43
N LEU A 139 -7.50 -9.02 0.48
CA LEU A 139 -7.06 -8.17 1.59
C LEU A 139 -6.96 -6.68 1.17
N PRO A 140 -8.05 -6.04 0.72
CA PRO A 140 -8.00 -4.71 0.11
C PRO A 140 -7.54 -3.59 1.06
N LYS A 141 -7.87 -3.67 2.36
CA LYS A 141 -7.39 -2.70 3.35
C LYS A 141 -5.89 -2.82 3.57
N SER A 142 -5.36 -4.04 3.63
CA SER A 142 -3.92 -4.28 3.67
C SER A 142 -3.24 -3.71 2.42
N ALA A 143 -3.86 -3.90 1.25
CA ALA A 143 -3.36 -3.38 -0.02
C ALA A 143 -3.30 -1.85 -0.03
N GLU A 144 -4.31 -1.16 0.50
CA GLU A 144 -4.33 0.30 0.63
C GLU A 144 -3.19 0.80 1.53
N ILE A 145 -2.99 0.17 2.70
CA ILE A 145 -1.91 0.52 3.62
C ILE A 145 -0.54 0.39 2.93
N VAL A 146 -0.33 -0.73 2.23
CA VAL A 146 0.91 -1.00 1.50
C VAL A 146 1.10 -0.07 0.31
N LEU A 147 0.04 0.32 -0.40
CA LEU A 147 0.19 1.22 -1.55
C LEU A 147 0.78 2.58 -1.14
N TYR A 148 0.46 3.04 0.08
CA TYR A 148 0.84 4.39 0.55
C TYR A 148 1.99 4.41 1.57
N HIS A 149 2.68 3.31 1.85
CA HIS A 149 3.73 3.30 2.88
C HIS A 149 5.01 4.09 2.54
N HIS A 150 5.12 4.64 1.32
CA HIS A 150 6.16 5.63 0.95
C HIS A 150 5.60 7.06 0.83
N GLU A 151 4.36 7.30 1.26
CA GLU A 151 3.82 8.66 1.36
C GLU A 151 4.35 9.40 2.58
N LYS A 152 4.42 10.73 2.45
CA LYS A 152 4.91 11.65 3.48
C LYS A 152 3.89 12.74 3.74
N PRO A 153 3.84 13.33 4.95
CA PRO A 153 2.87 14.38 5.28
C PRO A 153 2.94 15.61 4.36
N ASN A 154 4.11 15.86 3.77
CA ASN A 154 4.38 16.98 2.87
C ASN A 154 4.14 16.66 1.37
N ALA A 155 3.52 15.52 1.04
CA ALA A 155 3.29 15.04 -0.33
C ALA A 155 4.56 14.80 -1.19
N GLN A 156 5.72 14.62 -0.56
CA GLN A 156 6.97 14.30 -1.28
C GLN A 156 7.18 12.78 -1.47
N GLY A 157 6.17 11.96 -1.16
CA GLY A 157 6.18 10.52 -1.38
C GLY A 157 6.06 10.10 -2.84
N TYR A 158 5.89 8.79 -3.06
CA TYR A 158 5.91 8.20 -4.41
C TYR A 158 4.73 8.65 -5.28
N LEU A 159 3.53 8.74 -4.71
CA LEU A 159 2.28 9.11 -5.35
C LEU A 159 1.82 10.53 -5.01
N ARG A 160 2.57 11.23 -4.15
CA ARG A 160 2.35 12.62 -3.74
C ARG A 160 0.96 12.83 -3.13
N LYS A 161 0.56 11.93 -2.24
CA LYS A 161 -0.70 11.99 -1.51
C LYS A 161 -0.48 12.57 -0.11
N GLN A 162 -1.41 13.41 0.33
CA GLN A 162 -1.44 13.94 1.71
C GLN A 162 -2.41 13.20 2.62
N SER A 163 -3.42 12.55 2.03
CA SER A 163 -4.39 11.73 2.74
C SER A 163 -4.12 10.27 2.41
N TYR A 164 -3.75 9.52 3.43
CA TYR A 164 -3.42 8.10 3.38
C TYR A 164 -3.61 7.48 4.77
N PRO A 165 -3.66 6.14 4.92
CA PRO A 165 -3.83 5.51 6.22
C PRO A 165 -2.71 5.85 7.21
N LYS A 166 -3.06 6.03 8.48
CA LYS A 166 -2.08 6.26 9.56
C LYS A 166 -1.10 5.08 9.68
N GLU A 167 -1.58 3.88 9.42
CA GLU A 167 -0.82 2.64 9.34
C GLU A 167 0.32 2.72 8.32
N SER A 168 0.11 3.38 7.17
CA SER A 168 1.14 3.58 6.16
C SER A 168 2.26 4.47 6.69
N ALA A 169 1.94 5.51 7.47
CA ALA A 169 2.94 6.35 8.14
C ALA A 169 3.78 5.54 9.13
N ILE A 170 3.18 4.60 9.87
CA ILE A 170 3.91 3.74 10.82
C ILE A 170 4.91 2.84 10.09
N ILE A 171 4.50 2.23 8.97
CA ILE A 171 5.40 1.40 8.16
C ILE A 171 6.53 2.27 7.57
N ASN A 172 6.21 3.47 7.08
CA ASN A 172 7.21 4.42 6.57
C ASN A 172 8.26 4.77 7.63
N ILE A 173 7.82 5.14 8.84
CA ILE A 173 8.71 5.46 9.97
C ILE A 173 9.60 4.25 10.29
N ALA A 174 9.02 3.05 10.37
CA ALA A 174 9.77 1.83 10.67
C ALA A 174 10.81 1.52 9.59
N GLU A 175 10.47 1.68 8.32
CA GLU A 175 11.37 1.45 7.19
C GLU A 175 12.53 2.45 7.19
N GLU A 176 12.24 3.77 7.19
CA GLU A 176 13.29 4.79 7.18
C GLU A 176 14.23 4.68 8.39
N PHE A 177 13.68 4.35 9.57
CA PHE A 177 14.50 4.16 10.76
C PHE A 177 15.38 2.92 10.65
N THR A 178 14.81 1.78 10.25
CA THR A 178 15.54 0.52 10.10
C THR A 178 16.67 0.65 9.08
N GLU A 179 16.39 1.27 7.94
CA GLU A 179 17.39 1.50 6.90
C GLU A 179 18.52 2.44 7.35
N ALA A 180 18.22 3.43 8.20
CA ALA A 180 19.21 4.35 8.74
C ALA A 180 20.15 3.68 9.75
N ILE A 181 19.63 2.83 10.64
CA ILE A 181 20.42 2.24 11.73
C ILE A 181 21.20 0.99 11.30
N LEU A 182 20.76 0.28 10.26
CA LEU A 182 21.47 -0.91 9.79
C LEU A 182 22.59 -0.52 8.81
N PRO A 183 23.87 -0.88 9.07
CA PRO A 183 24.97 -0.52 8.18
C PRO A 183 24.75 -1.09 6.78
N ARG A 184 25.13 -0.32 5.77
CA ARG A 184 25.16 -0.76 4.36
C ARG A 184 26.60 -0.80 3.87
N GLU A 185 26.86 -1.60 2.85
CA GLU A 185 28.20 -1.77 2.27
C GLU A 185 28.86 -0.42 1.90
N TYR A 186 28.07 0.53 1.43
CA TYR A 186 28.51 1.84 0.95
C TYR A 186 28.23 3.00 1.92
N ARG A 187 27.60 2.74 3.06
CA ARG A 187 27.17 3.80 3.98
C ARG A 187 27.23 3.32 5.43
N PRO A 188 28.00 4.01 6.29
CA PRO A 188 28.04 3.67 7.70
C PRO A 188 26.67 3.87 8.33
N GLN A 189 26.45 3.19 9.44
CA GLN A 189 25.29 3.40 10.28
C GLN A 189 25.16 4.88 10.70
N TYR A 190 23.92 5.39 10.73
CA TYR A 190 23.62 6.72 11.22
C TYR A 190 23.52 6.75 12.74
N THR A 191 23.82 7.91 13.31
CA THR A 191 23.56 8.19 14.73
C THR A 191 22.06 8.16 15.01
N LEU A 192 21.68 7.94 16.27
CA LEU A 192 20.27 8.00 16.69
C LEU A 192 19.59 9.31 16.27
N LYS A 193 20.30 10.44 16.38
CA LYS A 193 19.78 11.76 16.01
C LYS A 193 19.44 11.83 14.52
N GLU A 194 20.35 11.37 13.66
CA GLU A 194 20.15 11.35 12.21
C GLU A 194 19.01 10.39 11.82
N ALA A 195 18.95 9.21 12.44
CA ALA A 195 17.89 8.24 12.20
C ALA A 195 16.50 8.80 12.58
N LEU A 196 16.38 9.46 13.73
CA LEU A 196 15.14 10.12 14.15
C LEU A 196 14.78 11.31 13.25
N GLN A 197 15.78 12.08 12.81
CA GLN A 197 15.57 13.22 11.92
C GLN A 197 15.02 12.79 10.56
N LEU A 198 15.46 11.65 10.04
CA LEU A 198 14.93 11.10 8.80
C LEU A 198 13.55 10.51 9.01
N ALA A 199 13.43 9.55 9.93
CA ALA A 199 12.26 8.71 10.02
C ALA A 199 11.05 9.36 10.71
N LEU A 200 11.27 10.18 11.75
CA LEU A 200 10.20 10.63 12.64
C LEU A 200 9.91 12.13 12.55
N GLU A 201 10.94 12.99 12.46
CA GLU A 201 10.73 14.45 12.41
C GLU A 201 9.78 14.93 11.28
N PRO A 202 9.70 14.30 10.07
CA PRO A 202 8.70 14.67 9.07
C PRO A 202 7.24 14.58 9.56
N TYR A 203 6.99 13.79 10.61
CA TYR A 203 5.68 13.55 11.19
C TYR A 203 5.37 14.44 12.39
N LYS A 204 6.30 15.28 12.83
CA LYS A 204 6.10 16.20 13.96
C LYS A 204 5.03 17.23 13.62
N ASN A 205 4.02 17.38 14.50
CA ASN A 205 2.85 18.22 14.27
C ASN A 205 2.08 17.87 12.97
N SER A 206 2.23 16.65 12.45
CA SER A 206 1.44 16.17 11.31
C SER A 206 0.04 15.76 11.75
N ILE A 207 -0.86 15.57 10.78
CA ILE A 207 -2.22 15.08 11.05
C ILE A 207 -2.27 13.63 11.56
N PHE A 208 -1.16 12.88 11.43
CA PHE A 208 -1.14 11.45 11.71
C PHE A 208 -0.96 11.14 13.18
N PHE A 209 -0.17 11.95 13.91
CA PHE A 209 0.19 11.67 15.29
C PHE A 209 0.04 12.93 16.14
N ASP A 210 -0.62 12.79 17.29
CA ASP A 210 -0.58 13.83 18.30
C ASP A 210 0.80 13.86 19.02
N ASN A 211 1.02 14.88 19.85
CA ASN A 211 2.29 15.03 20.57
C ASN A 211 2.61 13.84 21.50
N ARG A 212 1.60 13.20 22.08
CA ARG A 212 1.79 12.06 22.97
C ARG A 212 2.22 10.84 22.16
N GLU A 213 1.53 10.55 21.06
CA GLU A 213 1.87 9.46 20.15
C GLU A 213 3.27 9.65 19.56
N TYR A 214 3.60 10.87 19.12
CA TYR A 214 4.94 11.21 18.62
C TYR A 214 6.04 10.86 19.61
N GLU A 215 5.91 11.28 20.88
CA GLU A 215 6.92 11.01 21.91
C GLU A 215 6.98 9.51 22.28
N ILE A 216 5.85 8.80 22.25
CA ILE A 216 5.81 7.34 22.46
C ILE A 216 6.56 6.61 21.34
N ILE A 217 6.35 6.99 20.07
CA ILE A 217 7.08 6.44 18.91
C ILE A 217 8.57 6.74 19.06
N LYS A 218 8.93 7.99 19.36
CA LYS A 218 10.33 8.41 19.55
C LYS A 218 11.03 7.58 20.62
N LYS A 219 10.38 7.34 21.76
CA LYS A 219 10.90 6.48 22.82
C LYS A 219 11.09 5.04 22.33
N LYS A 220 10.13 4.50 21.58
CA LYS A 220 10.26 3.15 21.00
C LYS A 220 11.44 3.04 20.04
N LEU A 221 11.58 3.98 19.11
CA LEU A 221 12.70 4.03 18.17
C LEU A 221 14.05 4.16 18.90
N THR A 222 14.11 5.00 19.92
CA THR A 222 15.31 5.16 20.77
C THR A 222 15.72 3.85 21.44
N ASN A 223 14.76 3.13 22.04
CA ASN A 223 15.04 1.84 22.65
C ASN A 223 15.51 0.81 21.61
N SER A 224 14.87 0.75 20.45
CA SER A 224 15.26 -0.16 19.36
C SER A 224 16.65 0.16 18.81
N TYR A 225 17.08 1.41 18.80
CA TYR A 225 18.47 1.78 18.48
C TYR A 225 19.43 1.18 19.51
N LEU A 226 19.18 1.39 20.80
CA LEU A 226 20.08 0.92 21.87
C LEU A 226 20.16 -0.61 21.98
N GLU A 227 19.16 -1.33 21.50
CA GLU A 227 19.15 -2.81 21.48
C GLU A 227 19.98 -3.40 20.33
N LEU A 228 20.14 -2.65 19.23
CA LEU A 228 20.74 -3.14 17.99
C LEU A 228 22.14 -2.59 17.71
N VAL A 229 22.58 -1.59 18.49
CA VAL A 229 23.73 -0.72 18.21
C VAL A 229 24.55 -0.54 19.48
#